data_AF-A0A843HJP0-F1
#
_entry.id   AF-A0A843HJP0-F1
#
_cell.length_a   1.000
_cell.length_b   1.000
_cell.length_c   1.000
_cell.angle_alpha   90.00
_cell.angle_beta   90.00
_cell.angle_gamma   90.00
#
_symmetry.space_group_name_H-M   'P 1'
#
loop_
_entity.id
_entity.type
_entity.pdbx_description
1 polymer ?
#
loop_
_entity_poly.entity_id
_entity_poly.type
_entity_poly.pdbx_seq_one_letter_code
_entity_poly.pdbx_strand_id
1 'polypeptide(L)'
;MNFQNLVDYCQWKQIDVFEGCTVPEPFDIEKVKNEIMKRCGLLRPVYAEPEVFKGLTKMWFDSNQWNFEHLSKIVLANYSPIENVYESDHYQTRHTGTDKRALGGSDVDTLSGKDTVTDGSQTAHDVSAFNSSTYQPSSVDKNSGDIDTKYGKKDTLEYGKTDDFTHGHIETYDRLRHGNIGVTTNDQLITEELTLLEKFNPYDWIAAKFERENFLQIY
;
A
#
# COMPACT_ATOMS: atom_id res chain seq x y z
N MET A 1 8.84 41.22 56.82
CA MET A 1 8.22 41.89 55.65
C MET A 1 7.24 40.92 55.04
N ASN A 2 5.97 41.29 54.90
CA ASN A 2 4.97 40.46 54.24
C ASN A 2 5.11 40.66 52.73
N PHE A 3 5.61 39.66 52.01
CA PHE A 3 5.62 39.68 50.55
C PHE A 3 4.20 39.39 50.06
N GLN A 4 3.64 40.30 49.25
CA GLN A 4 2.21 40.31 48.97
C GLN A 4 1.85 39.70 47.61
N ASN A 5 2.74 39.78 46.62
CA ASN A 5 2.48 39.31 45.25
C ASN A 5 3.74 38.73 44.57
N LEU A 6 3.57 37.97 43.48
CA LEU A 6 4.68 37.31 42.76
C LEU A 6 5.74 38.28 42.23
N VAL A 7 5.34 39.47 41.72
CA VAL A 7 6.29 40.49 41.24
C VAL A 7 7.25 40.91 42.35
N ASP A 8 6.73 41.14 43.56
CA ASP A 8 7.54 41.52 44.72
C ASP A 8 8.52 40.41 45.09
N TYR A 9 8.14 39.13 44.95
CA TYR A 9 9.04 37.99 45.20
C TYR A 9 10.23 38.02 44.23
N CYS A 10 9.95 38.15 42.94
CA CYS A 10 10.99 38.13 41.90
C CYS A 10 11.90 39.37 41.98
N GLN A 11 11.35 40.56 42.25
CA GLN A 11 12.11 41.82 42.25
C GLN A 11 12.90 42.06 43.54
N TRP A 12 12.31 41.83 44.72
CA TRP A 12 12.96 42.19 45.99
C TRP A 12 14.02 41.20 46.43
N LYS A 13 13.84 39.92 46.10
CA LYS A 13 14.79 38.86 46.50
C LYS A 13 15.79 38.52 45.40
N GLN A 14 15.62 39.06 44.19
CA GLN A 14 16.41 38.69 43.01
C GLN A 14 16.45 37.17 42.77
N ILE A 15 15.36 36.48 43.13
CA ILE A 15 15.24 35.03 42.97
C ILE A 15 14.46 34.78 41.67
N ASP A 16 15.07 34.02 40.77
CA ASP A 16 14.34 33.43 39.65
C ASP A 16 13.54 32.23 40.15
N VAL A 17 12.22 32.43 40.29
CA VAL A 17 11.27 31.40 40.74
C VAL A 17 11.14 30.27 39.71
N PHE A 18 11.45 30.55 38.44
CA PHE A 18 11.35 29.60 37.34
C PHE A 18 12.69 28.93 37.00
N GLU A 19 13.72 29.15 37.82
CA GLU A 19 15.04 28.57 37.58
C GLU A 19 14.97 27.03 37.58
N GLY A 20 15.48 26.41 36.50
CA GLY A 20 15.49 24.96 36.34
C GLY A 20 14.15 24.34 35.92
N CYS A 21 13.14 25.15 35.60
CA CYS A 21 11.90 24.68 34.98
C CYS A 21 12.11 24.39 33.48
N THR A 22 11.52 23.30 32.99
CA THR A 22 11.62 22.89 31.58
C THR A 22 10.24 22.64 30.98
N VAL A 23 10.12 22.82 29.66
CA VAL A 23 8.90 22.57 28.89
C VAL A 23 9.29 21.80 27.63
N PRO A 24 8.48 20.84 27.16
CA PRO A 24 8.75 20.11 25.92
C PRO A 24 8.60 21.01 24.68
N GLU A 25 9.30 20.66 23.61
CA GLU A 25 9.07 21.24 22.28
C GLU A 25 7.61 21.03 21.85
N PRO A 26 6.97 22.00 21.15
CA PRO A 26 7.52 23.22 20.57
C PRO A 26 7.40 24.47 21.48
N PHE A 27 7.13 24.30 22.77
CA PHE A 27 6.88 25.44 23.66
C PHE A 27 8.16 26.17 24.03
N ASP A 28 8.09 27.50 23.97
CA ASP A 28 9.16 28.37 24.44
C ASP A 28 8.97 28.68 25.94
N ILE A 29 9.93 28.25 26.76
CA ILE A 29 9.91 28.47 28.21
C ILE A 29 9.80 29.96 28.56
N GLU A 30 10.42 30.85 27.80
CA GLU A 30 10.35 32.30 28.09
C GLU A 30 8.95 32.85 27.83
N LYS A 31 8.25 32.35 26.80
CA LYS A 31 6.85 32.71 26.56
C LYS A 31 5.94 32.19 27.67
N VAL A 32 6.17 30.97 28.15
CA VAL A 32 5.42 30.40 29.29
C VAL A 32 5.64 31.24 30.55
N LYS A 33 6.90 31.57 30.88
CA LYS A 33 7.24 32.44 32.03
C LYS A 33 6.56 33.80 31.93
N ASN A 34 6.60 34.43 30.76
CA ASN A 34 5.98 35.73 30.53
C ASN A 34 4.45 35.67 30.67
N GLU A 35 3.79 34.64 30.16
CA GLU A 35 2.34 34.49 30.30
C GLU A 35 1.94 34.21 31.76
N ILE A 36 2.72 33.40 32.47
CA ILE A 36 2.54 33.19 33.92
C ILE A 36 2.72 34.51 34.67
N MET A 37 3.76 35.30 34.38
CA MET A 37 3.96 36.59 35.03
C MET A 37 2.82 37.57 34.73
N LYS A 38 2.36 37.63 33.49
CA LYS A 38 1.24 38.49 33.09
C LYS A 38 -0.04 38.15 33.86
N ARG A 39 -0.30 36.87 34.09
CA ARG A 39 -1.53 36.39 34.75
C ARG A 39 -1.43 36.39 36.28
N CYS A 40 -0.31 35.93 36.82
CA CYS A 40 -0.11 35.69 38.25
C CYS A 40 0.71 36.76 38.97
N GLY A 41 1.23 37.77 38.25
CA GLY A 41 2.19 38.73 38.80
C GLY A 41 1.69 39.45 40.05
N LEU A 42 0.41 39.82 40.07
CA LEU A 42 -0.22 40.52 41.19
C LEU A 42 -0.86 39.59 42.23
N LEU A 43 -0.85 38.27 41.97
CA LEU A 43 -1.45 37.28 42.86
C LEU A 43 -0.48 36.90 43.98
N ARG A 44 -1.06 36.52 45.12
CA ARG A 44 -0.30 36.05 46.28
C ARG A 44 -0.01 34.55 46.15
N PRO A 45 1.28 34.14 46.13
CA PRO A 45 1.63 32.72 46.18
C PRO A 45 1.06 32.05 47.44
N VAL A 46 0.73 30.76 47.34
CA VAL A 46 0.28 29.97 48.50
C VAL A 46 1.35 29.92 49.60
N TYR A 47 2.62 29.82 49.21
CA TYR A 47 3.74 29.76 50.13
C TYR A 47 4.46 31.10 50.23
N ALA A 48 4.59 31.60 51.46
CA ALA A 48 5.15 32.92 51.72
C ALA A 48 6.69 32.99 51.59
N GLU A 49 7.36 31.84 51.62
CA GLU A 49 8.82 31.75 51.58
C GLU A 49 9.30 31.54 50.14
N PRO A 50 10.12 32.45 49.57
CA PRO A 50 10.53 32.41 48.16
C PRO A 50 11.27 31.14 47.75
N GLU A 51 12.20 30.64 48.57
CA GLU A 51 12.98 29.44 48.26
C GLU A 51 12.10 28.17 48.22
N VAL A 52 11.13 28.10 49.13
CA VAL A 52 10.15 27.01 49.16
C VAL A 52 9.25 27.09 47.92
N PHE A 53 8.77 28.28 47.58
CA PHE A 53 7.93 28.48 46.40
C PHE A 53 8.66 28.16 45.09
N LYS A 54 9.94 28.49 44.99
CA LYS A 54 10.81 28.11 43.86
C LYS A 54 10.92 26.58 43.74
N GLY A 55 11.20 25.89 44.84
CA GLY A 55 11.27 24.43 44.86
C GLY A 55 9.96 23.77 44.42
N LEU A 56 8.84 24.30 44.90
CA LEU A 56 7.51 23.81 44.52
C LEU A 56 7.15 24.13 43.07
N THR A 57 7.54 25.30 42.57
CA THR A 57 7.36 25.68 41.16
C THR A 57 8.07 24.67 40.26
N LYS A 58 9.32 24.33 40.58
CA LYS A 58 10.06 23.29 39.85
C LYS A 58 9.34 21.94 39.90
N MET A 59 8.95 21.47 41.10
CA MET A 59 8.20 20.21 41.25
C MET A 59 6.88 20.20 40.47
N TRP A 60 6.23 21.36 40.36
CA TRP A 60 5.01 21.51 39.58
C TRP A 60 5.27 21.35 38.09
N PHE A 61 6.32 21.97 37.55
CA PHE A 61 6.71 21.78 36.15
C PHE A 61 7.09 20.32 35.87
N ASP A 62 7.86 19.69 36.77
CA ASP A 62 8.28 18.29 36.64
C ASP A 62 7.08 17.33 36.67
N SER A 63 6.13 17.53 37.58
CA SER A 63 4.93 16.69 37.68
C SER A 63 3.95 16.88 36.51
N ASN A 64 3.98 18.03 35.84
CA ASN A 64 3.11 18.33 34.72
C ASN A 64 3.75 18.06 33.34
N GLN A 65 4.96 17.52 33.27
CA GLN A 65 5.63 17.20 32.00
C GLN A 65 4.75 16.36 31.06
N TRP A 66 4.10 15.32 31.60
CA TRP A 66 3.19 14.48 30.81
C TRP A 66 2.04 15.28 30.17
N ASN A 67 1.48 16.26 30.88
CA ASN A 67 0.43 17.13 30.36
C ASN A 67 0.97 18.02 29.23
N PHE A 68 2.17 18.58 29.40
CA PHE A 68 2.79 19.43 28.38
C PHE A 68 3.17 18.65 27.13
N GLU A 69 3.64 17.41 27.26
CA GLU A 69 3.95 16.53 26.12
C GLU A 69 2.69 16.14 25.33
N HIS A 70 1.55 15.96 26.00
CA HIS A 70 0.30 15.70 25.29
C HIS A 70 -0.23 16.96 24.63
N LEU A 71 -0.12 18.11 25.30
CA LEU A 71 -0.47 19.40 24.73
C LEU A 71 0.37 19.69 23.48
N SER A 72 1.68 19.39 23.48
CA SER A 72 2.53 19.59 22.31
C SER A 72 2.13 18.70 21.14
N LYS A 73 1.77 17.44 21.40
CA LYS A 73 1.25 16.53 20.38
C LYS A 73 -0.06 17.04 19.75
N ILE A 74 -0.95 17.63 20.55
CA ILE A 74 -2.20 18.21 20.06
C ILE A 74 -1.91 19.43 19.19
N VAL A 75 -1.02 20.32 19.63
CA VAL A 75 -0.65 21.52 18.87
C VAL A 75 0.07 21.19 17.55
N LEU A 76 0.88 20.13 17.54
CA LEU A 76 1.59 19.65 16.34
C LEU A 76 0.78 18.64 15.50
N ALA A 77 -0.45 18.31 15.91
CA ALA A 77 -1.26 17.34 15.20
C ALA A 77 -1.58 17.87 13.80
N ASN A 78 -1.25 17.09 12.78
CA ASN A 78 -1.66 17.38 11.41
C ASN A 78 -3.12 16.94 11.25
N TYR A 79 -4.03 17.90 11.09
CA TYR A 79 -5.42 17.66 10.72
C TYR A 79 -5.85 18.61 9.61
N SER A 80 -6.89 18.23 8.86
CA SER A 80 -7.58 19.10 7.90
C SER A 80 -8.71 19.84 8.63
N PRO A 81 -8.61 21.16 8.90
CA PRO A 81 -9.62 21.86 9.71
C PRO A 81 -11.02 21.91 9.09
N ILE A 82 -11.09 21.75 7.77
CA ILE A 82 -12.33 21.85 6.97
C ILE A 82 -12.88 20.50 6.52
N GLU A 83 -12.33 19.40 7.04
CA GLU A 83 -12.79 18.04 6.73
C GLU A 83 -13.19 17.35 8.03
N ASN A 84 -14.38 16.73 8.05
CA ASN A 84 -14.87 15.94 9.18
C ASN A 84 -14.83 14.43 8.90
N VAL A 85 -14.37 14.04 7.71
CA VAL A 85 -14.12 12.66 7.30
C VAL A 85 -12.67 12.52 6.90
N TYR A 86 -12.01 11.57 7.53
CA TYR A 86 -10.75 11.00 7.07
C TYR A 86 -10.80 9.49 7.27
N GLU A 87 -10.91 8.75 6.16
CA GLU A 87 -10.92 7.30 6.14
C GLU A 87 -9.83 6.83 5.17
N SER A 88 -8.93 5.99 5.66
CA SER A 88 -7.84 5.41 4.90
C SER A 88 -7.99 3.90 4.93
N ASP A 89 -8.38 3.32 3.80
CA ASP A 89 -8.52 1.88 3.62
C ASP A 89 -7.37 1.35 2.77
N HIS A 90 -6.65 0.36 3.30
CA HIS A 90 -5.63 -0.38 2.56
C HIS A 90 -6.13 -1.82 2.35
N TYR A 91 -6.30 -2.23 1.10
CA TYR A 91 -6.68 -3.60 0.75
C TYR A 91 -5.69 -4.21 -0.23
N GLN A 92 -5.34 -5.47 0.02
CA GLN A 92 -4.56 -6.29 -0.87
C GLN A 92 -5.44 -7.41 -1.41
N THR A 93 -5.56 -7.48 -2.73
CA THR A 93 -6.21 -8.60 -3.41
C THR A 93 -5.14 -9.45 -4.08
N ARG A 94 -5.04 -10.70 -3.64
CA ARG A 94 -4.12 -11.67 -4.23
C ARG A 94 -4.90 -12.53 -5.22
N HIS A 95 -4.51 -12.45 -6.49
CA HIS A 95 -5.04 -13.31 -7.54
C HIS A 95 -4.10 -14.51 -7.69
N THR A 96 -4.63 -15.72 -7.45
CA THR A 96 -3.92 -16.97 -7.70
C THR A 96 -4.79 -17.87 -8.58
N GLY A 97 -4.23 -18.36 -9.68
CA GLY A 97 -4.93 -19.29 -10.56
C GLY A 97 -3.97 -20.03 -11.47
N THR A 98 -4.38 -21.21 -11.93
CA THR A 98 -3.66 -21.99 -12.95
C THR A 98 -4.63 -22.26 -14.08
N ASP A 99 -4.35 -21.70 -15.25
CA ASP A 99 -5.10 -22.02 -16.46
C ASP A 99 -4.45 -23.22 -17.14
N LYS A 100 -5.26 -24.25 -17.39
CA LYS A 100 -4.82 -25.46 -18.10
C LYS A 100 -5.40 -25.46 -19.50
N ARG A 101 -4.53 -25.40 -20.51
CA ARG A 101 -4.94 -25.58 -21.90
C ARG A 101 -4.53 -26.97 -22.37
N ALA A 102 -5.52 -27.84 -22.57
CA ALA A 102 -5.30 -29.13 -23.21
C ALA A 102 -5.40 -28.96 -24.73
N LEU A 103 -4.29 -29.13 -25.44
CA LEU A 103 -4.26 -29.25 -26.89
C LEU A 103 -4.18 -30.75 -27.21
N GLY A 104 -5.33 -31.39 -27.38
CA GLY A 104 -5.42 -32.81 -27.73
C GLY A 104 -5.91 -33.00 -29.17
N GLY A 105 -5.22 -33.86 -29.93
CA GLY A 105 -5.59 -34.30 -31.27
C GLY A 105 -4.89 -35.60 -31.61
N SER A 106 -5.55 -36.45 -32.40
CA SER A 106 -4.97 -37.69 -32.93
C SER A 106 -5.18 -37.71 -34.44
N ASP A 107 -4.09 -37.79 -35.18
CA ASP A 107 -4.14 -38.09 -36.61
C ASP A 107 -3.94 -39.59 -36.80
N VAL A 108 -4.90 -40.22 -37.49
CA VAL A 108 -4.85 -41.64 -37.84
C VAL A 108 -4.80 -41.73 -39.36
N ASP A 109 -3.62 -41.94 -39.91
CA ASP A 109 -3.46 -42.21 -41.33
C ASP A 109 -3.59 -43.72 -41.58
N THR A 110 -4.53 -44.09 -42.45
CA THR A 110 -4.80 -45.49 -42.79
C THR A 110 -4.61 -45.69 -44.28
N LEU A 111 -3.41 -46.06 -44.70
CA LEU A 111 -3.19 -46.52 -46.06
C LEU A 111 -3.71 -47.95 -46.22
N SER A 112 -4.76 -48.12 -47.03
CA SER A 112 -5.20 -49.41 -47.53
C SER A 112 -5.25 -49.36 -49.05
N GLY A 113 -4.36 -50.10 -49.70
CA GLY A 113 -4.33 -50.26 -51.14
C GLY A 113 -3.79 -51.65 -51.47
N LYS A 114 -4.51 -52.38 -52.33
CA LYS A 114 -4.01 -53.59 -52.98
C LYS A 114 -3.78 -53.22 -54.44
N ASP A 115 -2.52 -53.09 -54.82
CA ASP A 115 -2.15 -52.94 -56.22
C ASP A 115 -1.94 -54.33 -56.80
N THR A 116 -2.63 -54.65 -57.90
CA THR A 116 -2.44 -55.93 -58.62
C THR A 116 -2.16 -55.57 -60.07
N VAL A 117 -0.88 -55.51 -60.43
CA VAL A 117 -0.44 -55.25 -61.80
C VAL A 117 -0.22 -56.59 -62.47
N THR A 118 -1.14 -56.99 -63.35
CA THR A 118 -0.93 -58.12 -64.27
C THR A 118 -0.43 -57.54 -65.59
N ASP A 119 0.90 -57.41 -65.73
CA ASP A 119 1.51 -56.98 -67.00
C ASP A 119 1.78 -58.21 -67.88
N GLY A 120 0.98 -58.33 -68.94
CA GLY A 120 1.13 -59.35 -69.98
C GLY A 120 1.60 -58.74 -71.30
N SER A 121 2.62 -57.88 -71.25
CA SER A 121 3.18 -57.25 -72.44
C SER A 121 4.00 -58.26 -73.26
N GLN A 122 3.57 -58.51 -74.50
CA GLN A 122 4.32 -59.24 -75.51
C GLN A 122 4.77 -58.25 -76.59
N THR A 123 6.07 -58.06 -76.74
CA THR A 123 6.64 -57.25 -77.82
C THR A 123 7.14 -58.19 -78.91
N ALA A 124 6.47 -58.17 -80.07
CA ALA A 124 6.89 -58.91 -81.26
C ALA A 124 7.73 -58.01 -82.17
N HIS A 125 8.83 -58.53 -82.70
CA HIS A 125 9.70 -57.79 -83.63
C HIS A 125 9.30 -58.10 -85.08
N ASP A 126 8.71 -57.11 -85.75
CA ASP A 126 8.02 -57.27 -87.05
C ASP A 126 8.97 -57.36 -88.26
N VAL A 127 9.77 -58.42 -88.33
CA VAL A 127 10.61 -58.73 -89.50
C VAL A 127 10.36 -60.17 -89.95
N SER A 128 9.90 -60.35 -91.20
CA SER A 128 9.65 -61.67 -91.80
C SER A 128 10.63 -61.97 -92.94
N ALA A 129 10.99 -63.24 -93.13
CA ALA A 129 11.86 -63.68 -94.21
C ALA A 129 11.13 -63.65 -95.59
N PHE A 130 11.83 -63.23 -96.65
CA PHE A 130 11.30 -63.03 -98.01
C PHE A 130 10.65 -64.27 -98.65
N ASN A 131 10.88 -65.46 -98.11
CA ASN A 131 10.39 -66.74 -98.64
C ASN A 131 9.15 -67.29 -97.91
N SER A 132 8.58 -66.55 -96.95
CA SER A 132 7.37 -66.96 -96.25
C SER A 132 6.12 -66.33 -96.88
N SER A 133 5.12 -67.16 -97.21
CA SER A 133 3.81 -66.69 -97.70
C SER A 133 2.91 -66.14 -96.58
N THR A 134 3.35 -66.20 -95.32
CA THR A 134 2.61 -65.70 -94.15
C THR A 134 3.54 -65.01 -93.16
N TYR A 135 3.04 -63.97 -92.50
CA TYR A 135 3.80 -63.19 -91.51
C TYR A 135 4.37 -64.08 -90.39
N GLN A 136 5.68 -63.97 -90.13
CA GLN A 136 6.38 -64.60 -89.01
C GLN A 136 7.36 -63.58 -88.40
N PRO A 137 7.15 -63.14 -87.15
CA PRO A 137 8.08 -62.21 -86.48
C PRO A 137 9.43 -62.86 -86.24
N SER A 138 10.50 -62.07 -86.23
CA SER A 138 11.87 -62.58 -86.05
C SER A 138 12.16 -63.04 -84.62
N SER A 139 11.48 -62.44 -83.64
CA SER A 139 11.53 -62.82 -82.23
C SER A 139 10.33 -62.24 -81.48
N VAL A 140 9.99 -62.85 -80.35
CA VAL A 140 8.98 -62.34 -79.41
C VAL A 140 9.59 -62.34 -78.02
N ASP A 141 9.65 -61.17 -77.40
CA ASP A 141 10.09 -61.03 -76.01
C ASP A 141 8.88 -61.23 -75.08
N LYS A 142 9.01 -62.18 -74.14
CA LYS A 142 8.00 -62.43 -73.09
C LYS A 142 8.60 -62.10 -71.73
N ASN A 143 8.12 -61.02 -71.12
CA ASN A 143 8.36 -60.77 -69.70
C ASN A 143 7.17 -61.29 -68.89
N SER A 144 7.45 -62.09 -67.86
CA SER A 144 6.44 -62.57 -66.91
C SER A 144 7.04 -62.46 -65.52
N GLY A 145 6.57 -61.49 -64.74
CA GLY A 145 6.96 -61.29 -63.35
C GLY A 145 5.73 -60.94 -62.52
N ASP A 146 5.50 -61.69 -61.45
CA ASP A 146 4.45 -61.41 -60.46
C ASP A 146 5.12 -60.70 -59.27
N ILE A 147 4.63 -59.51 -58.89
CA ILE A 147 5.11 -58.77 -57.72
C ILE A 147 3.94 -58.58 -56.75
N ASP A 148 3.89 -59.37 -55.67
CA ASP A 148 2.97 -59.17 -54.55
C ASP A 148 3.69 -58.39 -53.44
N THR A 149 3.32 -57.12 -53.24
CA THR A 149 3.85 -56.29 -52.14
C THR A 149 2.70 -55.87 -51.23
N LYS A 150 2.58 -56.50 -50.05
CA LYS A 150 1.58 -56.11 -49.04
C LYS A 150 2.12 -55.02 -48.13
N TYR A 151 1.51 -53.85 -48.15
CA TYR A 151 1.74 -52.78 -47.18
C TYR A 151 0.69 -52.87 -46.07
N GLY A 152 1.14 -53.08 -44.83
CA GLY A 152 0.29 -53.10 -43.65
C GLY A 152 1.01 -52.46 -42.46
N LYS A 153 1.15 -51.13 -42.47
CA LYS A 153 1.58 -50.36 -41.30
C LYS A 153 0.52 -49.31 -40.98
N LYS A 154 0.01 -49.36 -39.76
CA LYS A 154 -0.81 -48.32 -39.15
C LYS A 154 0.15 -47.47 -38.30
N ASP A 155 0.32 -46.20 -38.65
CA ASP A 155 1.11 -45.27 -37.86
C ASP A 155 0.15 -44.40 -37.04
N THR A 156 0.32 -44.36 -35.72
CA THR A 156 -0.53 -43.55 -34.83
C THR A 156 0.38 -42.56 -34.13
N LEU A 157 0.22 -41.27 -34.43
CA LEU A 157 0.94 -40.19 -33.77
C LEU A 157 -0.01 -39.52 -32.78
N GLU A 158 0.31 -39.63 -31.50
CA GLU A 158 -0.43 -39.01 -30.41
C GLU A 158 0.35 -37.79 -29.90
N TYR A 159 -0.27 -36.62 -29.98
CA TYR A 159 0.31 -35.38 -29.47
C TYR A 159 -0.45 -34.95 -28.22
N GLY A 160 0.19 -35.08 -27.06
CA GLY A 160 -0.30 -34.56 -25.79
C GLY A 160 0.69 -33.55 -25.23
N LYS A 161 0.43 -32.26 -25.43
CA LYS A 161 1.08 -31.20 -24.66
C LYS A 161 0.02 -30.44 -23.87
N THR A 162 0.19 -30.43 -22.56
CA THR A 162 -0.58 -29.60 -21.63
C THR A 162 0.30 -28.43 -21.25
N ASP A 163 -0.14 -27.22 -21.59
CA ASP A 163 0.52 -26.00 -21.12
C ASP A 163 -0.20 -25.52 -19.85
N ASP A 164 0.55 -25.49 -18.74
CA ASP A 164 0.10 -24.96 -17.45
C ASP A 164 0.58 -23.51 -17.31
N PHE A 165 -0.35 -22.55 -17.36
CA PHE A 165 -0.04 -21.14 -17.11
C PHE A 165 -0.42 -20.78 -15.67
N THR A 166 0.59 -20.53 -14.82
CA THR A 166 0.36 -20.11 -13.43
C THR A 166 0.37 -18.58 -13.35
N HIS A 167 -0.75 -18.00 -12.93
CA HIS A 167 -0.89 -16.58 -12.70
C HIS A 167 -0.87 -16.30 -11.19
N GLY A 168 0.05 -15.44 -10.77
CA GLY A 168 0.16 -14.99 -9.39
C GLY A 168 0.55 -13.52 -9.35
N HIS A 169 -0.41 -12.63 -9.16
CA HIS A 169 -0.15 -11.21 -8.93
C HIS A 169 -0.91 -10.70 -7.71
N ILE A 170 -0.31 -9.72 -7.04
CA ILE A 170 -0.88 -9.04 -5.87
C ILE A 170 -1.24 -7.64 -6.33
N GLU A 171 -2.52 -7.30 -6.26
CA GLU A 171 -3.01 -5.94 -6.46
C GLU A 171 -3.16 -5.28 -5.10
N THR A 172 -2.41 -4.21 -4.88
CA THR A 172 -2.53 -3.36 -3.70
C THR A 172 -3.33 -2.12 -4.09
N TYR A 173 -4.31 -1.78 -3.27
CA TYR A 173 -5.13 -0.60 -3.46
C TYR A 173 -5.21 0.21 -2.18
N ASP A 174 -4.92 1.50 -2.32
CA ASP A 174 -5.10 2.51 -1.28
C ASP A 174 -6.33 3.36 -1.63
N ARG A 175 -7.32 3.37 -0.74
CA ARG A 175 -8.47 4.30 -0.82
C ARG A 175 -8.34 5.33 0.28
N LEU A 176 -8.17 6.58 -0.12
CA LEU A 176 -8.26 7.73 0.78
C LEU A 176 -9.59 8.44 0.53
N ARG A 177 -10.48 8.44 1.53
CA ARG A 177 -11.69 9.25 1.53
C ARG A 177 -11.49 10.40 2.51
N HIS A 178 -11.50 11.61 1.98
CA HIS A 178 -11.45 12.84 2.76
C HIS A 178 -12.61 13.75 2.35
N GLY A 179 -13.09 14.61 3.27
CA GLY A 179 -14.14 15.57 2.97
C GLY A 179 -15.17 15.71 4.10
N ASN A 180 -16.42 15.97 3.71
CA ASN A 180 -17.50 16.26 4.64
C ASN A 180 -18.62 15.20 4.57
N ILE A 181 -19.06 14.64 5.71
CA ILE A 181 -20.17 13.68 5.86
C ILE A 181 -21.53 14.26 5.41
N GLY A 182 -21.61 15.58 5.18
CA GLY A 182 -22.81 16.25 4.66
C GLY A 182 -23.82 16.69 5.72
N VAL A 183 -23.47 16.54 7.01
CA VAL A 183 -24.23 17.09 8.15
C VAL A 183 -23.71 18.47 8.54
N THR A 184 -22.40 18.68 8.45
CA THR A 184 -21.74 19.97 8.67
C THR A 184 -21.53 20.64 7.32
N THR A 185 -21.59 21.96 7.24
CA THR A 185 -21.14 22.72 6.05
C THR A 185 -19.71 23.18 6.22
N ASN A 186 -18.99 23.47 5.13
CA ASN A 186 -17.62 23.99 5.23
C ASN A 186 -17.58 25.30 6.04
N ASP A 187 -18.59 26.16 5.91
CA ASP A 187 -18.70 27.41 6.67
C ASP A 187 -18.83 27.16 8.19
N GLN A 188 -19.57 26.12 8.59
CA GLN A 188 -19.67 25.71 9.99
C GLN A 188 -18.34 25.19 10.53
N LEU A 189 -17.63 24.34 9.76
CA LEU A 189 -16.31 23.84 10.16
C LEU A 189 -15.28 24.98 10.30
N ILE A 190 -15.29 25.93 9.38
CA ILE A 190 -14.42 27.13 9.47
C ILE A 190 -14.76 27.95 10.73
N THR A 191 -16.04 28.11 11.04
CA THR A 191 -16.47 28.86 12.23
C THR A 191 -16.05 28.16 13.52
N GLU A 192 -16.15 26.83 13.57
CA GLU A 192 -15.70 26.02 14.70
C GLU A 192 -14.19 26.10 14.88
N GLU A 193 -13.42 26.03 13.80
CA GLU A 193 -11.97 26.21 13.82
C GLU A 193 -11.57 27.60 14.31
N LEU A 194 -12.20 28.66 13.81
CA LEU A 194 -11.96 30.03 14.29
C LEU A 194 -12.30 30.17 15.78
N THR A 195 -13.39 29.55 16.22
CA THR A 195 -13.78 29.53 17.63
C THR A 195 -12.74 28.82 18.50
N LEU A 196 -12.14 27.73 18.00
CA LEU A 196 -11.08 27.01 18.69
C LEU A 196 -9.82 27.88 18.79
N LEU A 197 -9.40 28.52 17.70
CA LEU A 197 -8.24 29.42 17.68
C LEU A 197 -8.42 30.64 18.60
N GLU A 198 -9.63 31.18 18.71
CA GLU A 198 -9.94 32.30 19.60
C GLU A 198 -9.90 31.87 21.08
N LYS A 199 -10.42 30.68 21.39
CA LYS A 199 -10.56 30.21 22.79
C LYS A 199 -9.34 29.49 23.33
N PHE A 200 -8.51 28.93 22.46
CA PHE A 200 -7.45 28.02 22.88
C PHE A 200 -6.07 28.60 22.57
N ASN A 201 -5.45 29.17 23.59
CA ASN A 201 -4.03 29.50 23.59
C ASN A 201 -3.30 28.54 24.54
N PRO A 202 -2.36 27.71 24.06
CA PRO A 202 -1.68 26.73 24.90
C PRO A 202 -0.84 27.38 26.01
N TYR A 203 -0.28 28.56 25.78
CA TYR A 203 0.47 29.30 26.81
C TYR A 203 -0.46 29.79 27.92
N ASP A 204 -1.64 30.30 27.56
CA ASP A 204 -2.65 30.74 28.53
C ASP A 204 -3.20 29.55 29.32
N TRP A 205 -3.38 28.39 28.69
CA TRP A 205 -3.80 27.17 29.38
C TRP A 205 -2.80 26.74 30.46
N ILE A 206 -1.49 26.74 30.14
CA ILE A 206 -0.43 26.42 31.10
C ILE A 206 -0.44 27.44 32.25
N ALA A 207 -0.52 28.74 31.94
CA ALA A 207 -0.54 29.80 32.93
C ALA A 207 -1.78 29.73 33.85
N ALA A 208 -2.96 29.47 33.29
CA ALA A 208 -4.20 29.32 34.05
C ALA A 208 -4.18 28.08 34.96
N LYS A 209 -3.54 26.99 34.52
CA LYS A 209 -3.35 25.80 35.35
C LYS A 209 -2.37 26.07 36.50
N PHE A 210 -1.26 26.77 36.21
CA PHE A 210 -0.29 27.19 37.22
C PHE A 210 -0.93 28.11 38.27
N GLU A 211 -1.72 29.09 37.83
CA GLU A 211 -2.45 30.03 38.67
C GLU A 211 -3.32 29.30 39.70
N ARG A 212 -4.17 28.39 39.21
CA ARG A 212 -5.15 27.67 40.03
C ARG A 212 -4.51 26.81 41.12
N GLU A 213 -3.33 26.27 40.87
CA GLU A 213 -2.68 25.30 41.75
C GLU A 213 -1.68 25.96 42.72
N ASN A 214 -1.11 27.12 42.36
CA ASN A 214 -0.02 27.74 43.10
C ASN A 214 -0.36 29.09 43.76
N PHE A 215 -1.53 29.67 43.45
CA PHE A 215 -1.97 30.97 43.99
C PHE A 215 -3.26 30.86 44.78
N LEU A 216 -3.39 31.73 45.77
CA LEU A 216 -4.63 31.87 46.53
C LEU A 216 -5.65 32.63 45.68
N GLN A 217 -6.69 31.94 45.22
CA GLN A 217 -7.83 32.55 44.57
C GLN A 217 -8.86 32.95 45.65
N ILE A 218 -9.01 34.26 45.87
CA ILE A 218 -10.12 34.77 46.68
C ILE A 218 -11.31 34.90 45.74
N TYR A 219 -12.35 34.11 46.00
CA TYR A 219 -13.65 34.18 45.32
C TYR A 219 -14.60 35.09 46.10
#